data_AF-A0A538P4E1-F1
#
_entry.id   AF-A0A538P4E1-F1
#
_cell.length_a   1.000
_cell.length_b   1.000
_cell.length_c   1.000
_cell.angle_alpha   90.00
_cell.angle_beta   90.00
_cell.angle_gamma   90.00
#
_symmetry.space_group_name_H-M   'P 1'
#
loop_
_entity.id
_entity.type
_entity.pdbx_description
1 polymer ?
#
loop_
_entity_poly.entity_id
_entity_poly.type
_entity_poly.pdbx_seq_one_letter_code
_entity_poly.pdbx_strand_id
1 'polypeptide(L)'
;MEKSVSPADPMPRKDRPNVLPLEGEIDLHVSPNVSASLNMMIEKKPKQLVVDLSRVTYIDSAGLAVFIEGMQNVEAYGGKFALTGLQETVRSIFEISRLDQVFRIFPDVDAALAAA
;
A
#
# COMPACT_ATOMS: atom_id res chain seq x y z
N MET A 1 -15.87 1.77 27.58
CA MET A 1 -14.49 1.32 27.85
C MET A 1 -14.08 0.42 26.70
N GLU A 2 -13.61 1.01 25.62
CA GLU A 2 -13.11 0.28 24.45
C GLU A 2 -11.75 0.89 24.10
N LYS A 3 -10.75 0.02 24.02
CA LYS A 3 -9.34 0.41 23.91
C LYS A 3 -9.13 1.28 22.67
N SER A 4 -8.77 2.54 22.87
CA SER A 4 -7.99 3.31 21.91
C SER A 4 -6.60 2.66 21.79
N VAL A 5 -6.52 1.55 21.07
CA VAL A 5 -5.25 1.11 20.51
C VAL A 5 -5.01 2.08 19.36
N SER A 6 -4.18 3.10 19.58
CA SER A 6 -3.59 3.83 18.46
C SER A 6 -3.02 2.79 17.50
N PRO A 7 -3.44 2.74 16.22
CA PRO A 7 -2.91 1.75 15.31
C PRO A 7 -1.39 1.96 15.28
N ALA A 8 -0.64 0.92 15.62
CA ALA A 8 0.81 0.96 15.44
C ALA A 8 1.09 1.23 13.96
N ASP A 9 2.09 2.07 13.68
CA ASP A 9 2.46 2.36 12.29
C ASP A 9 2.70 1.04 11.54
N PRO A 10 2.14 0.88 10.34
CA PRO A 10 2.33 -0.36 9.59
C PRO A 10 3.83 -0.52 9.31
N MET A 11 4.39 -1.65 9.68
CA MET A 11 5.83 -1.90 9.54
C MET A 11 6.10 -2.84 8.37
N PRO A 12 7.23 -2.65 7.64
CA PRO A 12 7.66 -3.60 6.63
C PRO A 12 7.82 -5.02 7.19
N ARG A 13 7.66 -6.04 6.35
CA ARG A 13 7.98 -7.42 6.74
C ARG A 13 9.47 -7.55 7.10
N LYS A 14 9.80 -8.30 8.16
CA LYS A 14 11.19 -8.50 8.62
C LYS A 14 12.07 -9.21 7.59
N ASP A 15 11.50 -10.18 6.87
CA ASP A 15 12.17 -10.96 5.82
C ASP A 15 12.15 -10.26 4.45
N ARG A 16 11.19 -9.35 4.23
CA ARG A 16 10.99 -8.62 2.98
C ARG A 16 10.82 -7.12 3.28
N PRO A 17 11.93 -6.37 3.50
CA PRO A 17 11.88 -4.98 3.96
C PRO A 17 11.30 -3.99 2.93
N ASN A 18 11.04 -4.46 1.71
CA ASN A 18 10.39 -3.72 0.65
C ASN A 18 8.89 -4.04 0.50
N VAL A 19 8.32 -4.83 1.41
CA VAL A 19 6.89 -5.19 1.44
C VAL A 19 6.23 -4.54 2.66
N LEU A 20 5.21 -3.72 2.43
CA LEU A 20 4.38 -3.11 3.47
C LEU A 20 3.04 -3.84 3.58
N PRO A 21 2.82 -4.70 4.59
CA PRO A 21 1.52 -5.27 4.88
C PRO A 21 0.61 -4.23 5.52
N LEU A 22 -0.61 -4.13 5.00
CA LEU A 22 -1.69 -3.31 5.54
C LEU A 22 -2.88 -4.19 5.91
N GLU A 23 -3.64 -3.77 6.92
CA GLU A 23 -4.81 -4.49 7.39
C GLU A 23 -5.90 -3.53 7.89
N GLY A 24 -7.15 -4.00 7.85
CA GLY A 24 -8.31 -3.22 8.30
C GLY A 24 -8.71 -2.14 7.30
N GLU A 25 -9.12 -0.99 7.82
CA GLU A 25 -9.63 0.13 7.02
C GLU A 25 -8.54 1.18 6.81
N ILE A 26 -8.36 1.61 5.57
CA ILE A 26 -7.45 2.71 5.23
C ILE A 26 -8.29 3.97 5.00
N ASP A 27 -8.52 4.70 6.07
CA ASP A 27 -9.33 5.92 6.10
C ASP A 27 -8.47 7.16 6.41
N LEU A 28 -9.10 8.32 6.54
CA LEU A 28 -8.46 9.57 6.98
C LEU A 28 -7.64 9.48 8.29
N HIS A 29 -7.92 8.53 9.20
CA HIS A 29 -7.19 8.36 10.45
C HIS A 29 -5.95 7.47 10.26
N VAL A 30 -6.04 6.44 9.42
CA VAL A 30 -4.96 5.48 9.18
C VAL A 30 -4.00 5.97 8.08
N SER A 31 -4.50 6.74 7.11
CA SER A 31 -3.74 7.25 5.96
C SER A 31 -2.44 7.98 6.33
N PRO A 32 -2.39 8.86 7.35
CA PRO A 32 -1.15 9.51 7.77
C PRO A 32 -0.05 8.52 8.19
N ASN A 33 -0.43 7.45 8.89
CA ASN A 33 0.51 6.43 9.37
C ASN A 33 1.03 5.58 8.19
N VAL A 34 0.16 5.22 7.25
CA VAL A 34 0.56 4.54 6.01
C VAL A 34 1.54 5.39 5.21
N SER A 35 1.26 6.68 5.07
CA SER A 35 2.14 7.63 4.38
C SER A 35 3.52 7.72 5.04
N ALA A 36 3.56 7.83 6.37
CA ALA A 36 4.83 7.85 7.12
C ALA A 36 5.66 6.58 6.88
N SER A 37 5.03 5.40 6.94
CA SER A 37 5.70 4.11 6.68
C SER A 37 6.20 3.98 5.25
N LEU A 38 5.40 4.39 4.27
CA LEU A 38 5.83 4.42 2.87
C LEU A 38 7.02 5.35 2.67
N ASN A 39 6.98 6.56 3.24
CA ASN A 39 8.08 7.52 3.15
C ASN A 39 9.38 6.96 3.75
N MET A 40 9.32 6.32 4.92
CA MET A 40 10.49 5.67 5.54
C MET A 40 11.10 4.57 4.65
N MET A 41 10.27 3.78 3.96
CA MET A 41 10.73 2.76 3.01
C MET A 41 11.30 3.40 1.74
N ILE A 42 10.63 4.43 1.21
CA ILE A 42 11.00 5.18 0.00
C ILE A 42 12.36 5.85 0.16
N GLU A 43 12.69 6.37 1.34
CA GLU A 43 14.01 6.96 1.64
C GLU A 43 15.16 5.97 1.39
N LYS A 44 14.92 4.66 1.51
CA LYS A 44 15.91 3.62 1.22
C LYS A 44 16.06 3.35 -0.28
N LYS A 45 15.23 3.98 -1.12
CA LYS A 45 15.18 3.85 -2.58
C LYS A 45 15.20 2.39 -3.05
N PRO A 46 14.28 1.54 -2.55
CA PRO A 46 14.20 0.15 -3.01
C PRO A 46 13.90 0.12 -4.51
N LYS A 47 14.52 -0.81 -5.24
CA LYS A 47 14.21 -1.01 -6.68
C LYS A 47 12.75 -1.34 -6.92
N GLN A 48 12.10 -1.96 -5.93
CA GLN A 48 10.71 -2.33 -5.97
C GLN A 48 10.11 -2.21 -4.56
N LEU A 49 8.95 -1.57 -4.45
CA LEU A 49 8.15 -1.47 -3.23
C LEU A 49 6.78 -2.09 -3.49
N VAL A 50 6.37 -2.98 -2.59
CA VAL A 50 5.10 -3.73 -2.71
C VAL A 50 4.23 -3.40 -1.49
N VAL A 51 2.97 -3.04 -1.72
CA VAL A 51 1.97 -2.91 -0.66
C VAL A 51 1.03 -4.12 -0.71
N ASP A 52 0.91 -4.80 0.42
CA ASP A 52 0.06 -5.99 0.57
C ASP A 52 -1.26 -5.59 1.22
N LEU A 53 -2.31 -5.60 0.40
CA LEU A 53 -3.68 -5.21 0.76
C LEU A 53 -4.56 -6.43 1.07
N SER A 54 -3.98 -7.64 1.19
CA SER A 54 -4.72 -8.90 1.41
C SER A 54 -5.60 -8.91 2.65
N ARG A 55 -5.31 -8.05 3.62
CA ARG A 55 -6.10 -7.88 4.86
C ARG A 55 -6.80 -6.54 4.96
N VAL A 56 -6.76 -5.72 3.91
CA VAL A 56 -7.46 -4.43 3.86
C VAL A 56 -8.90 -4.66 3.46
N THR A 57 -9.83 -4.24 4.29
CA THR A 57 -11.28 -4.43 4.11
C THR A 57 -11.94 -3.25 3.42
N TYR A 58 -11.37 -2.05 3.54
CA TYR A 58 -11.92 -0.82 2.97
C TYR A 58 -10.85 0.24 2.73
N ILE A 59 -11.09 1.13 1.76
CA ILE A 59 -10.24 2.30 1.49
C ILE A 59 -11.09 3.49 1.07
N ASP A 60 -10.79 4.69 1.58
CA ASP A 60 -11.42 5.94 1.14
C ASP A 60 -10.49 6.75 0.20
N SER A 61 -10.92 7.96 -0.15
CA SER A 61 -10.13 8.84 -1.02
C SER A 61 -8.78 9.25 -0.41
N ALA A 62 -8.67 9.34 0.91
CA ALA A 62 -7.42 9.69 1.58
C ALA A 62 -6.41 8.53 1.47
N GLY A 63 -6.88 7.29 1.66
CA GLY A 63 -6.04 6.12 1.46
C GLY A 63 -5.54 5.99 0.02
N LEU A 64 -6.42 6.23 -0.95
CA LEU A 64 -6.05 6.23 -2.38
C LEU A 64 -5.00 7.30 -2.69
N ALA A 65 -5.13 8.50 -2.13
CA ALA A 65 -4.15 9.58 -2.32
C ALA A 65 -2.75 9.18 -1.83
N VAL A 66 -2.68 8.52 -0.66
CA VAL A 66 -1.40 8.00 -0.12
C VAL A 66 -0.72 7.02 -1.06
N PHE A 67 -1.48 6.13 -1.72
CA PHE A 67 -0.91 5.20 -2.69
C PHE A 67 -0.46 5.88 -3.98
N ILE A 68 -1.20 6.89 -4.45
CA ILE A 68 -0.82 7.66 -5.64
C ILE A 68 0.49 8.42 -5.37
N GLU A 69 0.58 9.12 -4.24
CA GLU A 69 1.80 9.83 -3.83
C GLU A 69 2.98 8.87 -3.64
N GLY A 70 2.78 7.73 -2.97
CA GLY A 70 3.79 6.70 -2.79
C GLY A 70 4.32 6.16 -4.13
N MET A 71 3.42 5.87 -5.07
CA MET A 71 3.79 5.42 -6.42
C MET A 71 4.62 6.48 -7.15
N GLN A 72 4.16 7.73 -7.20
CA GLN A 72 4.88 8.83 -7.85
C GLN A 72 6.27 9.01 -7.26
N ASN A 73 6.40 8.95 -5.93
CA ASN A 73 7.68 9.06 -5.24
C ASN A 73 8.62 7.90 -5.54
N VAL A 74 8.10 6.66 -5.63
CA VAL A 74 8.89 5.48 -6.02
C VAL A 74 9.37 5.57 -7.47
N GLU A 75 8.48 5.94 -8.38
CA GLU A 75 8.79 6.05 -9.80
C GLU A 75 9.72 7.22 -10.13
N ALA A 76 9.70 8.30 -9.33
CA ALA A 76 10.56 9.46 -9.51
C ALA A 76 12.06 9.13 -9.42
N TYR A 77 12.46 8.07 -8.70
CA TYR A 77 13.83 7.57 -8.69
C TYR A 77 14.03 6.29 -9.52
N GLY A 78 13.05 5.92 -10.33
CA GLY A 78 13.10 4.74 -11.20
C GLY A 78 12.80 3.41 -10.50
N GLY A 79 12.24 3.43 -9.29
CA GLY A 79 11.73 2.25 -8.62
C GLY A 79 10.41 1.76 -9.23
N LYS A 80 9.98 0.57 -8.83
CA LYS A 80 8.67 -0.01 -9.20
C LYS A 80 7.75 -0.03 -7.97
N PHE A 81 6.56 0.54 -8.08
CA PHE A 81 5.53 0.42 -7.05
C PHE A 81 4.45 -0.58 -7.49
N ALA A 82 4.05 -1.47 -6.59
CA ALA A 82 3.05 -2.49 -6.87
C ALA A 82 2.08 -2.68 -5.70
N LEU A 83 0.84 -2.99 -6.02
CA LEU A 83 -0.21 -3.34 -5.06
C LEU A 83 -0.54 -4.82 -5.21
N THR A 84 -0.90 -5.48 -4.11
CA THR A 84 -1.22 -6.91 -4.10
C THR A 84 -2.42 -7.22 -3.23
N GLY A 85 -3.11 -8.33 -3.48
CA GLY A 85 -4.11 -8.86 -2.57
C GLY A 85 -5.39 -8.02 -2.44
N LEU A 86 -5.78 -7.24 -3.46
CA LEU A 86 -7.04 -6.48 -3.42
C LEU A 86 -8.23 -7.40 -3.18
N GLN A 87 -8.90 -7.22 -2.03
CA GLN A 87 -10.21 -7.81 -1.74
C GLN A 87 -11.30 -7.19 -2.63
N GLU A 88 -12.44 -7.87 -2.76
CA GLU A 88 -13.53 -7.47 -3.68
C GLU A 88 -13.96 -6.01 -3.49
N THR A 89 -14.22 -5.58 -2.25
CA THR A 89 -14.62 -4.20 -1.94
C THR A 89 -13.56 -3.18 -2.36
N VAL A 90 -12.29 -3.44 -2.04
CA VAL A 90 -11.18 -2.54 -2.38
C VAL A 90 -10.97 -2.52 -3.89
N ARG A 91 -11.06 -3.67 -4.56
CA ARG A 91 -10.98 -3.80 -6.02
C ARG A 91 -12.05 -2.98 -6.72
N SER A 92 -13.31 -3.08 -6.30
CA SER A 92 -14.40 -2.29 -6.89
C SER A 92 -14.15 -0.80 -6.77
N ILE A 93 -13.59 -0.33 -5.65
CA ILE A 93 -13.23 1.08 -5.47
C ILE A 93 -12.15 1.49 -6.48
N PHE A 94 -11.11 0.67 -6.66
CA PHE A 94 -10.06 0.93 -7.65
C PHE A 94 -10.62 0.97 -9.08
N GLU A 95 -11.52 0.06 -9.45
CA GLU A 95 -12.14 0.00 -10.78
C GLU A 95 -13.06 1.21 -11.04
N ILE A 96 -13.89 1.59 -10.06
CA ILE A 96 -14.75 2.77 -10.15
C ILE A 96 -13.90 4.05 -10.32
N SER A 97 -12.81 4.14 -9.57
CA SER A 97 -11.86 5.24 -9.65
C SER A 97 -10.90 5.16 -10.84
N ARG A 98 -10.97 4.09 -11.66
CA ARG A 98 -10.06 3.78 -12.78
C ARG A 98 -8.57 3.72 -12.39
N LEU A 99 -8.30 3.47 -11.11
CA LEU A 99 -6.95 3.33 -10.58
C LEU A 99 -6.36 1.95 -10.88
N ASP A 100 -7.19 0.97 -11.22
CA ASP A 100 -6.76 -0.34 -11.72
C ASP A 100 -5.90 -0.26 -12.98
N GLN A 101 -6.07 0.81 -13.78
CA GLN A 101 -5.27 1.09 -14.99
C GLN A 101 -3.98 1.87 -14.70
N VAL A 102 -3.86 2.43 -13.50
CA VAL A 102 -2.72 3.26 -13.08
C VAL A 102 -1.71 2.41 -12.32
N PHE A 103 -2.19 1.56 -11.41
CA PHE A 103 -1.32 0.74 -10.57
C PHE A 103 -0.98 -0.60 -11.21
N ARG A 104 0.23 -1.10 -10.95
CA ARG A 104 0.57 -2.50 -11.18
C ARG A 104 0.00 -3.33 -10.04
N ILE A 105 -1.03 -4.10 -10.34
CA ILE A 105 -1.77 -4.90 -9.37
C ILE A 105 -1.51 -6.38 -9.63
N PHE A 106 -1.07 -7.08 -8.60
CA PHE A 106 -0.80 -8.53 -8.65
C PHE A 106 -1.70 -9.29 -7.67
N PRO A 107 -1.92 -10.60 -7.89
CA PRO A 107 -2.73 -11.41 -6.97
C PRO A 107 -2.12 -11.49 -5.56
N ASP A 108 -0.80 -11.59 -5.45
CA ASP A 108 -0.08 -11.76 -4.20
C ASP A 108 1.33 -11.14 -4.24
N VAL A 109 1.99 -11.12 -3.08
CA VAL A 109 3.32 -10.53 -2.89
C VAL A 109 4.37 -11.25 -3.73
N ASP A 110 4.32 -12.58 -3.84
CA ASP A 110 5.33 -13.35 -4.55
C ASP A 110 5.26 -13.08 -6.07
N ALA A 111 4.06 -13.00 -6.63
CA ALA A 111 3.83 -12.61 -8.02
C ALA A 111 4.34 -11.18 -8.32
N ALA A 112 4.11 -10.23 -7.41
CA ALA A 112 4.63 -8.88 -7.56
C ALA A 112 6.16 -8.86 -7.55
N LEU A 113 6.80 -9.53 -6.59
CA LEU A 113 8.26 -9.58 -6.48
C LEU A 113 8.92 -10.28 -7.68
N ALA A 114 8.24 -11.26 -8.29
CA ALA A 114 8.75 -11.94 -9.48
C ALA A 114 8.68 -11.08 -10.76
N ALA A 115 7.84 -10.05 -10.81
CA ALA A 115 7.71 -9.14 -11.96
C ALA A 115 8.74 -7.99 -11.99
N ALA A 116 9.74 -8.05 -11.10
CA ALA A 116 10.79 -7.06 -10.93
C ALA A 116 11.84 -7.04 -12.05
#